data_AF-A0A834IHP9-F1
#
_entry.id   AF-A0A834IHP9-F1
#
_cell.length_a   1.000
_cell.length_b   1.000
_cell.length_c   1.000
_cell.angle_alpha   90.00
_cell.angle_beta   90.00
_cell.angle_gamma   90.00
#
_symmetry.space_group_name_H-M   'P 1'
#
loop_
_entity.id
_entity.type
_entity.pdbx_description
1 polymer ?
#
loop_
_entity_poly.entity_id
_entity_poly.type
_entity_poly.pdbx_seq_one_letter_code
_entity_poly.pdbx_strand_id
1 'polypeptide(L)' 'MSVSLTEEQQAAAFLRERYLQLIASFSADKLCKINMHNGIEVYANIRAFDSSSDNILVENLQPPSQKFYKR' A
#
# COMPACT_ATOMS: atom_id res chain seq x y z
N MET A 1 19.98 -25.53 17.26
CA MET A 1 20.11 -25.28 15.81
C MET A 1 19.88 -23.80 15.60
N SER A 2 20.96 -23.02 15.44
CA SER A 2 20.87 -21.60 15.14
C SER A 2 20.53 -21.45 13.66
N VAL A 3 19.24 -21.26 13.36
CA VAL A 3 18.81 -20.64 12.10
C VAL A 3 19.38 -19.22 12.17
N SER A 4 20.60 -19.07 11.68
CA SER A 4 21.53 -18.03 12.12
C SER A 4 21.24 -16.76 11.36
N LEU A 5 20.91 -15.67 12.07
CA LEU A 5 20.84 -14.24 11.70
C LEU A 5 20.90 -13.87 10.20
N THR A 6 21.93 -14.34 9.49
CA THR A 6 22.13 -14.27 8.05
C THR A 6 20.94 -14.78 7.20
N GLU A 7 20.31 -15.91 7.55
CA GLU A 7 19.18 -16.45 6.76
C GLU A 7 17.93 -15.57 6.89
N GLU A 8 17.64 -15.09 8.11
CA GLU A 8 16.55 -14.15 8.37
C GLU A 8 16.79 -12.81 7.67
N GLN A 9 18.03 -12.31 7.68
CA GLN A 9 18.42 -11.09 6.97
C GLN A 9 18.28 -11.23 5.46
N GLN A 10 18.67 -12.38 4.90
CA GLN A 10 18.50 -12.67 3.47
C GLN A 10 17.01 -12.76 3.09
N ALA A 11 16.20 -13.42 3.91
CA ALA A 11 14.76 -13.48 3.70
C ALA A 11 14.12 -12.09 3.78
N ALA A 12 14.51 -11.27 4.75
CA ALA A 12 14.02 -9.89 4.89
C ALA A 12 14.42 -9.02 3.69
N ALA A 13 15.67 -9.11 3.23
CA ALA A 13 16.14 -8.40 2.04
C ALA A 13 15.36 -8.81 0.79
N PHE A 14 15.14 -10.11 0.58
CA PHE A 14 14.36 -10.64 -0.53
C PHE A 14 12.91 -10.14 -0.52
N LEU A 15 12.25 -10.18 0.64
CA LEU A 15 10.89 -9.65 0.81
C LEU A 15 10.84 -8.14 0.55
N ARG A 16 11.84 -7.40 1.04
CA ARG A 16 11.93 -5.96 0.87
C ARG A 16 12.10 -5.57 -0.59
N GLU A 17 12.95 -6.26 -1.34
CA GLU A 17 13.14 -6.02 -2.77
C GLU A 17 11.82 -6.20 -3.53
N ARG A 18 11.11 -7.30 -3.29
CA ARG A 18 9.82 -7.57 -3.96
C ARG A 18 8.75 -6.55 -3.61
N TYR A 19 8.73 -6.10 -2.36
CA TYR A 19 7.82 -5.04 -1.92
C TYR A 19 8.10 -3.71 -2.64
N LEU A 20 9.37 -3.32 -2.77
CA LEU A 20 9.76 -2.10 -3.50
C LEU A 20 9.42 -2.21 -4.99
N GLN A 21 9.62 -3.37 -5.62
CA GLN A 21 9.20 -3.62 -7.01
C GLN A 21 7.68 -3.52 -7.18
N LEU A 22 6.90 -4.05 -6.24
CA LEU A 22 5.45 -3.91 -6.22
C LEU A 22 5.04 -2.45 -6.13
N ILE A 23 5.63 -1.69 -5.20
CA ILE A 23 5.36 -0.25 -5.08
C ILE A 23 5.68 0.49 -6.37
N ALA A 24 6.85 0.25 -6.96
CA ALA A 24 7.29 0.89 -8.19
C ALA A 24 6.39 0.54 -9.38
N SER A 25 5.64 -0.58 -9.32
CA SER A 25 4.70 -0.98 -10.36
C SER A 25 3.38 -0.19 -10.35
N PHE A 26 3.07 0.54 -9.27
CA PHE A 26 1.90 1.41 -9.25
C PHE A 26 2.14 2.62 -10.13
N SER A 27 1.51 2.63 -11.30
CA SER A 27 1.49 3.81 -12.17
C SER A 27 0.74 4.95 -11.50
N ALA A 28 1.36 6.13 -11.53
CA ALA A 28 0.81 7.34 -10.95
C ALA A 28 -0.54 7.76 -11.59
N ASP A 29 -0.84 7.26 -12.79
CA ASP A 29 -2.06 7.57 -13.54
C ASP A 29 -3.16 6.52 -13.37
N LYS A 30 -2.90 5.43 -12.62
CA LYS A 30 -3.90 4.40 -12.37
C LYS A 30 -4.73 4.73 -11.13
N LEU A 31 -6.05 4.69 -11.29
CA LEU A 31 -6.98 4.78 -10.17
C LEU A 31 -6.94 3.49 -9.35
N CYS A 32 -6.56 3.61 -8.08
CA CYS A 32 -6.48 2.52 -7.12
C CYS A 32 -7.68 2.54 -6.19
N LYS A 33 -8.26 1.36 -5.92
CA LYS A 33 -9.24 1.16 -4.86
C LYS A 33 -8.51 0.95 -3.53
N ILE A 34 -8.79 1.78 -2.54
CA ILE A 34 -8.18 1.73 -1.21
C ILE A 34 -9.29 1.40 -0.21
N ASN A 35 -9.10 0.29 0.52
CA ASN A 35 -9.99 -0.10 1.60
C ASN A 35 -9.48 0.50 2.90
N MET A 36 -10.23 1.44 3.44
CA MET A 36 -9.96 2.07 4.73
C MET A 36 -10.68 1.33 5.85
N HIS A 37 -10.47 1.81 7.08
CA HIS A 37 -11.16 1.29 8.26
C HIS A 37 -12.69 1.33 8.09
N ASN A 38 -13.39 0.41 8.77
CA ASN A 38 -14.85 0.31 8.78
C ASN A 38 -15.48 0.06 7.39
N GLY A 39 -14.75 -0.57 6.47
CA GLY A 39 -15.24 -0.93 5.14
C GLY A 39 -15.44 0.28 4.22
N ILE A 40 -14.83 1.43 4.54
CA ILE A 40 -14.88 2.61 3.69
C ILE A 40 -13.98 2.35 2.48
N GLU A 41 -14.57 2.43 1.29
CA GLU A 41 -13.84 2.29 0.02
C GLU A 41 -13.64 3.68 -0.59
N VAL A 42 -12.39 4.04 -0.86
CA VAL A 42 -12.04 5.27 -1.59
C VAL A 42 -11.25 4.92 -2.84
N TYR A 43 -11.28 5.81 -3.83
CA TYR A 43 -10.55 5.66 -5.07
C TYR A 43 -9.59 6.82 -5.24
N ALA A 44 -8.32 6.55 -5.51
CA ALA A 44 -7.31 7.59 -5.67
C ALA A 44 -6.13 7.12 -6.52
N ASN A 45 -5.38 8.06 -7.08
CA ASN A 45 -4.13 7.82 -7.78
C ASN A 45 -2.98 7.82 -6.76
N ILE A 46 -2.19 6.76 -6.66
CA ILE A 46 -1.07 6.73 -5.72
C ILE A 46 0.15 7.40 -6.37
N ARG A 47 0.73 8.41 -5.71
CA ARG A 47 1.90 9.15 -6.21
C ARG A 47 3.20 8.76 -5.54
N ALA A 48 3.14 8.47 -4.24
CA ALA A 48 4.32 8.08 -3.49
C ALA A 48 3.95 7.19 -2.30
N PHE A 49 4.95 6.43 -1.84
CA PHE A 49 4.89 5.61 -0.65
C PHE A 49 6.03 6.04 0.27
N ASP A 50 5.76 6.13 1.56
CA ASP A 50 6.85 6.19 2.53
C ASP A 50 7.47 4.80 2.64
N SER A 51 8.80 4.74 2.56
CA SER A 51 9.52 3.47 2.65
C SER A 51 9.70 3.01 4.11
N SER A 52 9.54 3.92 5.07
CA SER A 52 9.75 3.72 6.51
C SER A 52 8.45 3.56 7.29
N SER A 53 7.31 3.91 6.70
CA SER A 53 5.98 3.76 7.28
C SER A 53 4.99 3.29 6.21
N ASP A 54 3.84 2.74 6.60
CA ASP A 54 2.82 2.28 5.64
C ASP A 54 1.95 3.44 5.08
N ASN A 55 2.46 4.67 5.13
CA ASN A 55 1.77 5.84 4.64
C ASN A 55 1.90 5.98 3.12
N ILE A 56 0.82 6.42 2.47
CA ILE A 56 0.75 6.64 1.03
C ILE A 56 0.33 8.08 0.73
N LEU A 57 0.96 8.68 -0.27
CA LEU A 57 0.55 9.96 -0.84
C LEU A 57 -0.32 9.69 -2.06
N VAL A 58 -1.51 10.29 -2.08
CA VAL A 58 -2.49 10.09 -3.15
C VAL A 58 -2.95 11.41 -3.74
N GLU A 59 -3.36 11.37 -5.01
CA GLU A 59 -4.01 12.45 -5.74
C GLU A 59 -5.41 12.04 -6.19
N ASN A 60 -6.25 13.04 -6.47
CA ASN A 60 -7.62 12.85 -6.98
C ASN A 60 -8.47 11.93 -6.09
N LEU A 61 -8.31 12.05 -4.76
CA LEU A 61 -9.06 11.26 -3.79
C LEU A 61 -10.56 11.47 -3.99
N GLN A 62 -11.25 10.41 -4.43
CA GLN A 62 -12.68 10.40 -4.57
C GLN A 62 -13.32 10.11 -3.21
N PRO A 63 -14.38 10.85 -2.83
CA PRO A 63 -15.09 10.58 -1.60
C PRO A 63 -15.69 9.17 -1.63
N PRO A 64 -15.95 8.56 -0.46
CA PRO A 64 -16.56 7.24 -0.39
C PRO A 64 -17.84 7.19 -1.22
N SER A 65 -17.98 6.18 -2.08
CA SER A 65 -19.20 6.01 -2.86
C SER A 65 -20.39 5.89 -1.90
N GLN A 66 -21.26 6.90 -1.90
CA GLN A 66 -22.41 7.05 -1.01
C GLN A 66 -23.36 5.85 -1.11
N LYS A 67 -23.12 4.79 -0.35
CA LYS A 67 -24.11 3.71 -0.12
C LYS A 67 -24.50 3.54 1.35
N PHE A 68 -23.85 4.21 2.30
CA PHE A 68 -24.10 3.97 3.72
C PHE A 68 -24.20 5.24 4.56
N TYR A 69 -25.21 6.06 4.29
CA TYR A 69 -25.85 6.90 5.31
C TYR A 69 -27.36 7.00 5.03
N LYS A 70 -28.04 5.86 4.90
CA LYS A 70 -29.48 5.82 5.23
C LYS A 70 -29.56 5.62 6.74
N ARG A 71 -29.83 6.70 7.47
CA ARG A 71 -30.36 6.63 8.83
C ARG A 71 -31.77 6.07 8.79
#